data_AF-A0A0V1P953-F1
#
_entry.id   AF-A0A0V1P953-F1
#
_cell.length_a   1.000
_cell.length_b   1.000
_cell.length_c   1.000
_cell.angle_alpha   90.00
_cell.angle_beta   90.00
_cell.angle_gamma   90.00
#
_symmetry.space_group_name_H-M   'P 1'
#
loop_
_entity.id
_entity.type
_entity.pdbx_description
1 polymer ?
#
loop_
_entity_poly.entity_id
_entity_poly.type
_entity_poly.pdbx_seq_one_letter_code
_entity_poly.pdbx_strand_id
1 'polypeptide(L)'
;MAFSRLSKASKIVVLTTGGALLAGIGTFYYRMGDELRKNLLNIETVPKDIQKRCDEAYETLQNAKDCHSLLKKHLTKSVLDSLKTQKTKMGGTLIDVINSGVKNLDSGIGVYATDPEAYHVFKKLFDPVIADYHKFNPKDKQPKENFGENELNKFENLDPKGKYILSTRIRCGRTLKGYPFNPLLREDDYLLIEQKMKEALNSFTDPELQGKYYSLSGMSESDKKQLIKDHFLFKEGDRFLQAAKACQYWPVGRGIFHNNAKTFLVWVNEEDHVRIISMQQGGDVKAVFSRLIRGVKDIEKKVSFAKDDRLGNVTFCPTNLGTTIRASVHIKLPKLSTKSDFKEVCEKLNLQVRGIHGEHSESEGGIYDISNKRRMGLTEFEAVKEMYDGVKKLIYMEEKA
;
A
#
# COMPACT_ATOMS: atom_id res chain seq x y z
N MET A 1 9.31 32.33 -5.41
CA MET A 1 8.47 31.49 -6.29
C MET A 1 7.23 30.88 -5.61
N ALA A 2 7.06 30.94 -4.28
CA ALA A 2 5.85 30.43 -3.60
C ALA A 2 4.62 31.38 -3.65
N PHE A 3 4.83 32.67 -3.93
CA PHE A 3 3.78 33.70 -3.90
C PHE A 3 2.86 33.74 -5.15
N SER A 4 3.27 33.12 -6.26
CA SER A 4 2.51 33.15 -7.52
C SER A 4 1.38 32.12 -7.60
N ARG A 5 1.22 31.26 -6.57
CA ARG A 5 0.23 30.17 -6.54
C ARG A 5 -1.00 30.44 -5.68
N LEU A 6 -1.14 31.63 -5.10
CA LEU A 6 -2.29 32.01 -4.29
C LEU A 6 -3.43 32.58 -5.18
N SER A 7 -4.66 32.14 -4.93
CA SER A 7 -5.85 32.69 -5.58
C SER A 7 -6.08 34.15 -5.14
N LYS A 8 -6.84 34.93 -5.93
CA LYS A 8 -7.08 36.37 -5.67
C LYS A 8 -7.69 36.63 -4.28
N ALA A 9 -8.49 35.72 -3.74
CA ALA A 9 -9.08 35.84 -2.41
C ALA A 9 -8.05 35.70 -1.28
N SER A 10 -7.05 34.83 -1.45
CA SER A 10 -5.99 34.60 -0.46
C SER A 10 -4.96 35.74 -0.38
N LYS A 11 -4.88 36.59 -1.40
CA LYS A 11 -3.99 37.77 -1.42
C LYS A 11 -4.52 38.94 -0.59
N ILE A 12 -5.82 39.01 -0.34
CA ILE A 12 -6.46 40.11 0.39
C ILE A 12 -6.30 39.94 1.91
N VAL A 13 -6.25 38.70 2.41
CA VAL A 13 -6.06 38.42 3.84
C VAL A 13 -4.66 38.82 4.34
N VAL A 14 -3.66 38.84 3.45
CA VAL A 14 -2.28 39.24 3.78
C VAL A 14 -2.13 40.77 3.93
N LEU A 15 -3.12 41.56 3.49
CA LEU A 15 -3.04 43.02 3.45
C LEU A 15 -3.60 43.74 4.70
N THR A 16 -4.19 43.04 5.66
CA THR A 16 -4.90 43.68 6.80
C THR A 16 -4.18 43.65 8.15
N THR A 17 -2.94 43.16 8.26
CA THR A 17 -2.21 43.20 9.55
C THR A 17 -0.71 43.54 9.40
N GLY A 18 -0.42 44.84 9.55
CA GLY A 18 0.73 45.37 10.30
C GLY A 18 2.15 45.07 9.83
N GLY A 19 2.76 46.01 9.09
CA GLY A 19 4.12 45.97 8.55
C GLY A 19 5.30 46.11 9.52
N ALA A 20 5.21 45.70 10.78
CA ALA A 20 6.33 45.75 11.73
C ALA A 20 7.07 44.41 11.91
N LEU A 21 6.49 43.28 11.48
CA LEU A 21 7.11 41.96 11.63
C LEU A 21 8.12 41.62 10.52
N LEU A 22 8.08 42.33 9.39
CA LEU A 22 8.82 41.95 8.17
C LEU A 22 10.32 42.29 8.21
N ALA A 23 10.76 43.31 8.96
CA ALA A 23 12.17 43.69 9.02
C ALA A 23 13.02 42.77 9.92
N GLY A 24 12.46 42.30 11.05
CA GLY A 24 13.12 41.34 11.94
C GLY A 24 13.22 39.94 11.33
N ILE A 25 12.17 39.51 10.64
CA ILE A 25 12.13 38.21 9.95
C ILE A 25 13.05 38.21 8.72
N GLY A 26 13.08 39.29 7.95
CA GLY A 26 13.94 39.40 6.76
C GLY A 26 15.43 39.27 7.07
N THR A 27 15.90 39.87 8.17
CA THR A 27 17.32 39.85 8.55
C THR A 27 17.73 38.51 9.18
N PHE A 28 16.82 37.85 9.91
CA PHE A 28 17.02 36.50 10.45
C PHE A 28 17.06 35.43 9.33
N TYR A 29 16.16 35.53 8.34
CA TYR A 29 16.13 34.61 7.20
C TYR A 29 17.30 34.82 6.20
N TYR A 30 17.81 36.05 6.07
CA TYR A 30 18.93 36.33 5.15
C TYR A 30 20.28 35.81 5.69
N ARG A 31 20.52 35.90 7.01
CA ARG A 31 21.74 35.37 7.64
C ARG A 31 21.72 33.86 7.88
N MET A 32 20.55 33.26 8.13
CA MET A 32 20.41 31.80 8.10
C MET A 32 20.50 31.22 6.68
N GLY A 33 20.24 32.03 5.65
CA GLY A 33 20.12 31.58 4.26
C GLY A 33 21.38 30.93 3.69
N ASP A 34 22.57 31.48 3.88
CA ASP A 34 23.77 30.98 3.19
C ASP A 34 24.41 29.75 3.85
N GLU A 35 24.32 29.61 5.18
CA GLU A 35 24.82 28.44 5.92
C GLU A 35 23.82 27.27 5.87
N LEU A 36 22.51 27.52 6.01
CA LEU A 36 21.50 26.49 5.81
C LEU A 36 21.43 26.06 4.36
N ARG A 37 21.63 26.93 3.37
CA ARG A 37 21.63 26.56 1.95
C ARG A 37 22.87 25.77 1.55
N LYS A 38 24.04 26.02 2.19
CA LYS A 38 25.21 25.13 2.09
C LYS A 38 24.94 23.75 2.73
N ASN A 39 24.18 23.68 3.81
CA ASN A 39 23.80 22.42 4.49
C ASN A 39 22.60 21.68 3.88
N LEU A 40 21.66 22.39 3.24
CA LEU A 40 20.45 21.85 2.60
C LEU A 40 20.72 21.34 1.19
N LEU A 41 21.81 21.74 0.55
CA LEU A 41 22.10 21.39 -0.83
C LEU A 41 23.27 20.45 -1.07
N ASN A 42 24.17 20.14 -0.10
CA ASN A 42 25.28 19.21 -0.36
C ASN A 42 25.77 18.47 0.90
N ILE A 43 25.04 17.44 1.31
CA ILE A 43 25.74 16.17 1.56
C ILE A 43 25.31 15.24 0.43
N GLU A 44 26.01 15.34 -0.71
CA GLU A 44 25.84 14.42 -1.85
C GLU A 44 26.08 12.97 -1.44
N THR A 45 26.78 12.77 -0.33
CA THR A 45 27.13 11.46 0.20
C THR A 45 26.30 11.14 1.45
N VAL A 46 25.87 9.90 1.59
CA VAL A 46 25.26 9.42 2.84
C VAL A 46 26.29 9.60 3.99
N PRO A 47 25.92 10.16 5.15
CA PRO A 47 26.83 10.32 6.28
C PRO A 47 27.52 9.02 6.70
N LYS A 48 28.79 9.07 7.14
CA LYS A 48 29.59 7.88 7.45
C LYS A 48 28.97 7.01 8.54
N ASP A 49 28.28 7.60 9.52
CA ASP A 49 27.55 6.88 10.57
C ASP A 49 26.37 6.09 9.99
N ILE A 50 25.65 6.63 9.00
CA ILE A 50 24.57 5.93 8.30
C ILE A 50 25.13 4.79 7.44
N GLN A 51 26.27 5.01 6.76
CA GLN A 51 26.95 3.94 6.03
C GLN A 51 27.38 2.80 6.95
N LYS A 52 27.96 3.13 8.13
CA LYS A 52 28.35 2.16 9.14
C LYS A 52 27.15 1.33 9.63
N ARG A 53 26.00 1.98 9.85
CA ARG A 53 24.76 1.28 10.22
C ARG A 53 24.28 0.31 9.14
N CYS A 54 24.55 0.59 7.86
CA CYS A 54 24.28 -0.36 6.78
C CYS A 54 25.20 -1.59 6.86
N ASP A 55 26.48 -1.39 7.18
CA ASP A 55 27.43 -2.49 7.39
C ASP A 55 27.04 -3.36 8.61
N GLU A 56 26.68 -2.74 9.74
CA GLU A 56 26.18 -3.44 10.95
C GLU A 56 24.87 -4.22 10.68
N ALA A 57 23.96 -3.62 9.90
CA ALA A 57 22.72 -4.27 9.47
C ALA A 57 22.99 -5.51 8.59
N TYR A 58 23.96 -5.42 7.69
CA TYR A 58 24.38 -6.55 6.86
C TYR A 58 24.98 -7.67 7.72
N GLU A 59 25.88 -7.37 8.65
CA GLU A 59 26.44 -8.36 9.58
C GLU A 59 25.34 -9.06 10.39
N THR A 60 24.35 -8.31 10.86
CA THR A 60 23.18 -8.87 11.57
C THR A 60 22.45 -9.91 10.71
N LEU A 61 22.17 -9.59 9.44
CA LEU A 61 21.49 -10.51 8.51
C LEU A 61 22.33 -11.78 8.22
N GLN A 62 23.65 -11.63 8.05
CA GLN A 62 24.52 -12.77 7.76
C GLN A 62 24.70 -13.69 8.96
N ASN A 63 24.70 -13.15 10.17
CA ASN A 63 24.78 -13.94 11.41
C ASN A 63 23.46 -14.65 11.75
N ALA A 64 22.33 -14.20 11.21
CA ALA A 64 21.01 -14.78 11.45
C ALA A 64 20.80 -16.06 10.62
N LYS A 65 21.20 -17.23 11.14
CA LYS A 65 21.14 -18.52 10.41
C LYS A 65 19.73 -18.87 9.92
N ASP A 66 18.71 -18.65 10.74
CA ASP A 66 17.32 -19.01 10.44
C ASP A 66 16.54 -17.91 9.68
N CYS A 67 17.22 -16.82 9.29
CA CYS A 67 16.61 -15.80 8.45
C CYS A 67 16.56 -16.28 7.00
N HIS A 68 15.35 -16.30 6.42
CA HIS A 68 15.07 -16.71 5.04
C HIS A 68 14.48 -15.57 4.19
N SER A 69 14.62 -14.33 4.65
CA SER A 69 14.07 -13.14 3.97
C SER A 69 14.67 -12.93 2.58
N LEU A 70 13.87 -12.39 1.66
CA LEU A 70 14.39 -11.94 0.36
C LEU A 70 15.43 -10.82 0.49
N LEU A 71 15.34 -9.99 1.53
CA LEU A 71 16.37 -9.03 1.90
C LEU A 71 17.72 -9.72 2.09
N LYS A 72 17.81 -10.71 2.99
CA LYS A 72 19.06 -11.42 3.26
C LYS A 72 19.58 -12.14 2.02
N LYS A 73 18.69 -12.75 1.24
CA LYS A 73 19.04 -13.45 0.00
C LYS A 73 19.71 -12.54 -1.03
N HIS A 74 19.21 -11.31 -1.20
CA HIS A 74 19.61 -10.43 -2.31
C HIS A 74 20.54 -9.28 -1.90
N LEU A 75 20.65 -8.94 -0.62
CA LEU A 75 21.63 -7.97 -0.11
C LEU A 75 23.00 -8.64 0.04
N THR A 76 23.71 -8.86 -1.07
CA THR A 76 25.11 -9.31 -1.05
C THR A 76 26.06 -8.18 -0.63
N LYS A 77 27.30 -8.51 -0.22
CA LYS A 77 28.31 -7.49 0.11
C LYS A 77 28.55 -6.50 -1.03
N SER A 78 28.62 -6.99 -2.27
CA SER A 78 28.76 -6.15 -3.48
C SER A 78 27.57 -5.21 -3.67
N VAL A 79 26.34 -5.70 -3.46
CA VAL A 79 25.13 -4.87 -3.52
C VAL A 79 25.17 -3.81 -2.42
N LEU A 80 25.42 -4.20 -1.17
CA LEU A 80 25.56 -3.29 -0.02
C LEU A 80 26.55 -2.17 -0.30
N ASP A 81 27.79 -2.51 -0.66
CA ASP A 81 28.87 -1.52 -0.85
C ASP A 81 28.54 -0.55 -1.99
N SER A 82 27.81 -1.01 -3.01
CA SER A 82 27.35 -0.16 -4.11
C SER A 82 26.17 0.76 -3.76
N LEU A 83 25.38 0.41 -2.74
CA LEU A 83 24.13 1.10 -2.40
C LEU A 83 24.20 1.93 -1.12
N LYS A 84 25.08 1.62 -0.16
CA LYS A 84 25.13 2.28 1.16
C LYS A 84 25.49 3.76 1.10
N THR A 85 26.11 4.20 0.01
CA THR A 85 26.46 5.61 -0.26
C THR A 85 25.38 6.37 -1.02
N GLN A 86 24.33 5.68 -1.50
CA GLN A 86 23.27 6.24 -2.33
C GLN A 86 22.13 6.81 -1.48
N LYS A 87 21.51 7.88 -1.97
CA LYS A 87 20.35 8.55 -1.33
C LYS A 87 19.37 9.00 -2.41
N THR A 88 18.07 8.92 -2.14
CA THR A 88 17.04 9.51 -3.02
C THR A 88 17.03 11.03 -2.90
N LYS A 89 16.39 11.72 -3.84
CA LYS A 89 16.20 13.18 -3.78
C LYS A 89 15.38 13.62 -2.58
N MET A 90 14.52 12.75 -2.07
CA MET A 90 13.71 13.00 -0.87
C MET A 90 14.45 12.63 0.43
N GLY A 91 15.69 12.14 0.33
CA GLY A 91 16.55 11.86 1.48
C GLY A 91 16.50 10.42 1.99
N GLY A 92 15.79 9.51 1.32
CA GLY A 92 15.73 8.11 1.67
C GLY A 92 17.06 7.39 1.48
N THR A 93 17.47 6.59 2.46
CA THR A 93 18.76 5.87 2.44
C THR A 93 18.54 4.35 2.44
N LEU A 94 19.61 3.59 2.15
CA LEU A 94 19.54 2.12 2.19
C LEU A 94 19.14 1.60 3.57
N ILE A 95 19.60 2.22 4.68
CA ILE A 95 19.23 1.75 6.01
C ILE A 95 17.72 1.89 6.24
N ASP A 96 17.09 2.96 5.76
CA ASP A 96 15.63 3.12 5.86
C ASP A 96 14.88 2.03 5.08
N VAL A 97 15.43 1.59 3.96
CA VAL A 97 14.85 0.52 3.12
C VAL A 97 14.90 -0.84 3.80
N ILE A 98 16.00 -1.18 4.48
CA ILE A 98 16.25 -2.53 5.00
C ILE A 98 15.94 -2.69 6.50
N ASN A 99 15.70 -1.60 7.23
CA ASN A 99 15.60 -1.62 8.70
C ASN A 99 14.54 -2.60 9.22
N SER A 100 13.41 -2.73 8.51
CA SER A 100 12.35 -3.64 8.93
C SER A 100 12.80 -5.10 8.92
N GLY A 101 13.42 -5.59 7.85
CA GLY A 101 13.92 -6.96 7.76
C GLY A 101 15.11 -7.25 8.68
N VAL A 102 15.91 -6.23 9.00
CA VAL A 102 17.03 -6.35 9.97
C VAL A 102 16.51 -6.50 11.40
N LYS A 103 15.47 -5.74 11.76
CA LYS A 103 14.84 -5.80 13.10
C LYS A 103 13.92 -7.01 13.26
N ASN A 104 13.32 -7.47 12.17
CA ASN A 104 12.38 -8.58 12.13
C ASN A 104 12.94 -9.69 11.23
N LEU A 105 13.86 -10.50 11.77
CA LEU A 105 14.61 -11.51 11.02
C LEU A 105 13.74 -12.64 10.44
N ASP A 106 12.50 -12.76 10.92
CA ASP A 106 11.48 -13.68 10.43
C ASP A 106 10.63 -13.08 9.28
N SER A 107 11.01 -11.90 8.76
CA SER A 107 10.39 -11.32 7.58
C SER A 107 10.51 -12.24 6.36
N GLY A 108 9.43 -12.41 5.59
CA GLY A 108 9.50 -13.04 4.27
C GLY A 108 10.21 -12.17 3.23
N ILE A 109 9.98 -10.84 3.29
CA ILE A 109 10.52 -9.87 2.32
C ILE A 109 11.65 -9.05 2.94
N GLY A 110 11.31 -8.19 3.92
CA GLY A 110 12.26 -7.42 4.71
C GLY A 110 12.67 -6.04 4.14
N VAL A 111 12.14 -5.63 2.99
CA VAL A 111 12.43 -4.31 2.39
C VAL A 111 11.17 -3.49 2.15
N TYR A 112 11.28 -2.18 2.34
CA TYR A 112 10.25 -1.20 2.01
C TYR A 112 10.86 0.01 1.30
N ALA A 113 10.17 0.60 0.33
CA ALA A 113 10.66 1.79 -0.36
C ALA A 113 10.42 3.04 0.51
N THR A 114 11.33 4.02 0.48
CA THR A 114 11.15 5.29 1.23
C THR A 114 10.32 6.32 0.46
N ASP A 115 10.38 6.25 -0.86
CA ASP A 115 9.68 7.08 -1.82
C ASP A 115 9.66 6.35 -3.18
N PRO A 116 8.88 6.82 -4.18
CA PRO A 116 8.85 6.19 -5.51
C PRO A 116 10.22 6.08 -6.21
N GLU A 117 11.15 7.00 -5.96
CA GLU A 117 12.48 7.01 -6.58
C GLU A 117 13.40 5.93 -5.98
N ALA A 118 13.15 5.49 -4.74
CA ALA A 118 13.90 4.44 -4.07
C ALA A 118 13.95 3.13 -4.88
N TYR A 119 12.89 2.80 -5.62
CA TYR A 119 12.87 1.63 -6.50
C TYR A 119 13.93 1.70 -7.62
N HIS A 120 14.34 2.90 -8.04
CA HIS A 120 15.37 3.11 -9.06
C HIS A 120 16.76 3.26 -8.44
N VAL A 121 16.88 4.05 -7.36
CA VAL A 121 18.16 4.29 -6.67
C VAL A 121 18.71 3.00 -6.07
N PHE A 122 17.85 2.19 -5.45
CA PHE A 122 18.22 0.92 -4.83
C PHE A 122 17.83 -0.30 -5.70
N LYS A 123 17.72 -0.12 -7.03
CA LYS A 123 17.27 -1.18 -7.95
C LYS A 123 18.10 -2.46 -7.88
N LYS A 124 19.39 -2.38 -7.56
CA LYS A 124 20.26 -3.56 -7.39
C LYS A 124 19.79 -4.49 -6.26
N LEU A 125 19.01 -3.98 -5.32
CA LEU A 125 18.33 -4.76 -4.29
C LEU A 125 16.86 -5.02 -4.64
N PHE A 126 16.12 -3.99 -5.07
CA PHE A 126 14.68 -4.14 -5.35
C PHE A 126 14.37 -5.03 -6.54
N ASP A 127 15.13 -4.95 -7.64
CA ASP A 127 14.83 -5.73 -8.84
C ASP A 127 14.92 -7.25 -8.60
N PRO A 128 15.99 -7.78 -7.95
CA PRO A 128 16.02 -9.20 -7.58
C PRO A 128 14.90 -9.61 -6.61
N VAL A 129 14.56 -8.76 -5.63
CA VAL A 129 13.44 -9.02 -4.70
C VAL A 129 12.10 -9.09 -5.43
N ILE A 130 11.83 -8.14 -6.32
CA ILE A 130 10.62 -8.07 -7.15
C ILE A 130 10.56 -9.28 -8.09
N ALA A 131 11.67 -9.61 -8.76
CA ALA A 131 11.75 -10.77 -9.64
C ALA A 131 11.51 -12.08 -8.89
N ASP A 132 12.03 -12.22 -7.67
CA ASP A 132 11.83 -13.43 -6.88
C ASP A 132 10.38 -13.57 -6.41
N TYR A 133 9.79 -12.49 -5.88
CA TYR A 133 8.43 -12.51 -5.35
C TYR A 133 7.35 -12.58 -6.44
N HIS A 134 7.43 -11.69 -7.44
CA HIS A 134 6.40 -11.55 -8.49
C HIS A 134 6.69 -12.35 -9.76
N LYS A 135 7.88 -12.93 -9.91
CA LYS A 135 8.37 -13.46 -11.20
C LYS A 135 8.37 -12.39 -12.30
N PHE A 136 8.67 -11.14 -11.90
CA PHE A 136 8.69 -9.95 -12.76
C PHE A 136 10.13 -9.43 -12.92
N ASN A 137 10.73 -9.71 -14.07
CA ASN A 137 12.15 -9.50 -14.34
C ASN A 137 12.48 -8.00 -14.55
N PRO A 138 13.77 -7.62 -14.49
CA PRO A 138 14.22 -6.23 -14.73
C PRO A 138 13.77 -5.62 -16.07
N LYS A 139 13.59 -6.45 -17.10
CA LYS A 139 13.16 -6.02 -18.44
C LYS A 139 11.64 -6.04 -18.64
N ASP A 140 10.91 -6.67 -17.73
CA ASP A 140 9.46 -6.74 -17.81
C ASP A 140 8.86 -5.37 -17.50
N LYS A 141 7.70 -5.09 -18.10
CA LYS A 141 6.97 -3.83 -17.95
C LYS A 141 5.53 -4.13 -17.56
N GLN A 142 5.05 -3.45 -16.53
CA GLN A 142 3.66 -3.53 -16.12
C GLN A 142 2.77 -3.03 -17.26
N PRO A 143 1.73 -3.78 -17.68
CA PRO A 143 0.78 -3.28 -18.67
C PRO A 143 0.11 -2.01 -18.16
N LYS A 144 -0.42 -1.20 -19.09
CA LYS A 144 -1.23 -0.04 -18.73
C LYS A 144 -2.42 -0.49 -17.89
N GLU A 145 -2.78 0.35 -16.92
CA GLU A 145 -3.96 0.12 -16.07
C GLU A 145 -5.19 -0.11 -16.95
N ASN A 146 -5.89 -1.22 -16.66
CA ASN A 146 -7.08 -1.63 -17.38
C ASN A 146 -7.96 -2.46 -16.45
N PHE A 147 -9.11 -1.91 -16.10
CA PHE A 147 -10.09 -2.56 -15.25
C PHE A 147 -11.09 -3.43 -16.04
N GLY A 148 -11.04 -3.43 -17.37
CA GLY A 148 -11.90 -4.26 -18.22
C GLY A 148 -13.37 -3.90 -18.08
N GLU A 149 -13.70 -2.59 -18.03
CA GLU A 149 -15.05 -2.07 -17.77
C GLU A 149 -16.08 -2.59 -18.79
N ASN A 150 -15.66 -2.80 -20.03
CA ASN A 150 -16.49 -3.34 -21.11
C ASN A 150 -16.62 -4.88 -21.07
N GLU A 151 -15.92 -5.53 -20.15
CA GLU A 151 -15.81 -6.99 -20.03
C GLU A 151 -16.31 -7.51 -18.68
N LEU A 152 -16.89 -6.63 -17.84
CA LEU A 152 -17.41 -6.99 -16.52
C LEU A 152 -18.53 -8.03 -16.56
N ASN A 153 -19.20 -8.19 -17.69
CA ASN A 153 -20.18 -9.26 -17.92
C ASN A 153 -19.56 -10.67 -17.90
N LYS A 154 -18.24 -10.81 -18.04
CA LYS A 154 -17.53 -12.08 -17.90
C LYS A 154 -17.47 -12.60 -16.45
N PHE A 155 -17.79 -11.74 -15.48
CA PHE A 155 -17.82 -12.10 -14.06
C PHE A 155 -19.25 -12.42 -13.60
N GLU A 156 -19.80 -13.56 -14.01
CA GLU A 156 -21.07 -14.05 -13.47
C GLU A 156 -20.92 -14.42 -11.98
N ASN A 157 -21.99 -14.39 -11.19
CA ASN A 157 -21.92 -14.78 -9.78
C ASN A 157 -21.33 -16.20 -9.64
N LEU A 158 -20.22 -16.32 -8.91
CA LEU A 158 -19.46 -17.58 -8.76
C LEU A 158 -20.25 -18.66 -8.01
N ASP A 159 -21.17 -18.25 -7.15
CA ASP A 159 -21.96 -19.16 -6.32
C ASP A 159 -23.38 -18.59 -6.12
N PRO A 160 -24.26 -18.67 -7.14
CA PRO A 160 -25.59 -18.09 -7.08
C PRO A 160 -26.49 -18.69 -5.99
N LYS A 161 -26.18 -19.92 -5.55
CA LYS A 161 -26.91 -20.62 -4.48
C LYS A 161 -26.34 -20.34 -3.09
N GLY A 162 -25.21 -19.64 -2.98
CA GLY A 162 -24.55 -19.31 -1.70
C GLY A 162 -24.12 -20.54 -0.90
N LYS A 163 -23.72 -21.62 -1.57
CA LYS A 163 -23.35 -22.89 -0.92
C LYS A 163 -21.92 -22.91 -0.37
N TYR A 164 -21.02 -22.17 -1.01
CA TYR A 164 -19.57 -22.24 -0.81
C TYR A 164 -18.98 -20.89 -0.41
N ILE A 165 -19.33 -19.81 -1.12
CA ILE A 165 -18.73 -18.49 -0.92
C ILE A 165 -19.54 -17.71 0.12
N LEU A 166 -18.86 -17.29 1.19
CA LEU A 166 -19.42 -16.44 2.23
C LEU A 166 -19.37 -14.98 1.82
N SER A 167 -18.22 -14.50 1.35
CA SER A 167 -18.04 -13.10 0.99
C SER A 167 -16.97 -12.91 -0.08
N THR A 168 -17.07 -11.80 -0.81
CA THR A 168 -16.12 -11.38 -1.83
C THR A 168 -15.56 -10.01 -1.45
N ARG A 169 -14.25 -9.82 -1.64
CA ARG A 169 -13.54 -8.57 -1.33
C ARG A 169 -12.46 -8.29 -2.35
N ILE A 170 -12.43 -7.08 -2.90
CA ILE A 170 -11.37 -6.62 -3.80
C ILE A 170 -10.80 -5.33 -3.25
N ARG A 171 -9.47 -5.28 -3.10
CA ARG A 171 -8.75 -4.08 -2.67
C ARG A 171 -7.67 -3.66 -3.66
N CYS A 172 -7.35 -2.38 -3.68
CA CYS A 172 -6.16 -1.82 -4.32
C CYS A 172 -5.48 -0.79 -3.41
N GLY A 173 -4.16 -0.67 -3.54
CA GLY A 173 -3.34 0.37 -2.90
C GLY A 173 -3.05 1.50 -3.87
N ARG A 174 -2.99 2.73 -3.37
CA ARG A 174 -2.61 3.92 -4.14
C ARG A 174 -1.78 4.87 -3.29
N THR A 175 -0.82 5.51 -3.96
CA THR A 175 0.09 6.49 -3.37
C THR A 175 -0.14 7.84 -4.02
N LEU A 176 -0.35 8.89 -3.23
CA LEU A 176 -0.53 10.24 -3.76
C LEU A 176 0.75 10.76 -4.43
N LYS A 177 0.61 11.30 -5.64
CA LYS A 177 1.73 11.88 -6.40
C LYS A 177 2.30 13.10 -5.66
N GLY A 178 3.63 13.15 -5.57
CA GLY A 178 4.37 14.26 -4.95
C GLY A 178 4.65 14.09 -3.46
N TYR A 179 4.24 12.97 -2.85
CA TYR A 179 4.58 12.59 -1.48
C TYR A 179 5.55 11.40 -1.49
N PRO A 180 6.47 11.32 -0.51
CA PRO A 180 7.22 10.09 -0.28
C PRO A 180 6.33 9.05 0.39
N PHE A 181 6.84 7.84 0.66
CA PHE A 181 6.12 6.89 1.51
C PHE A 181 6.31 7.23 3.00
N ASN A 182 5.63 6.47 3.87
CA ASN A 182 5.58 6.72 5.31
C ASN A 182 6.91 7.07 6.01
N PRO A 183 8.07 6.42 5.74
CA PRO A 183 9.30 6.67 6.50
C PRO A 183 9.84 8.10 6.39
N LEU A 184 9.41 8.84 5.36
CA LEU A 184 9.84 10.21 5.09
C LEU A 184 8.69 11.22 5.18
N LEU A 185 7.46 10.78 5.48
CA LEU A 185 6.34 11.70 5.71
C LEU A 185 6.57 12.46 7.02
N ARG A 186 6.36 13.77 6.98
CA ARG A 186 6.28 14.61 8.18
C ARG A 186 4.86 14.58 8.72
N GLU A 187 4.69 15.02 9.96
CA GLU A 187 3.36 15.14 10.59
C GLU A 187 2.37 15.95 9.75
N ASP A 188 2.81 17.10 9.20
CA ASP A 188 1.98 17.92 8.31
C ASP A 188 1.63 17.21 7.00
N ASP A 189 2.50 16.34 6.46
CA ASP A 189 2.21 15.59 5.25
C ASP A 189 1.06 14.61 5.47
N TYR A 190 1.01 13.95 6.63
CA TYR A 190 -0.11 13.09 7.02
C TYR A 190 -1.44 13.85 7.03
N LEU A 191 -1.47 15.04 7.62
CA LEU A 191 -2.66 15.90 7.66
C LEU A 191 -3.07 16.39 6.27
N LEU A 192 -2.10 16.76 5.42
CA LEU A 192 -2.38 17.20 4.05
C LEU A 192 -2.92 16.07 3.17
N ILE A 193 -2.37 14.86 3.30
CA ILE A 193 -2.89 13.68 2.60
C ILE A 193 -4.31 13.38 3.08
N GLU A 194 -4.53 13.40 4.40
CA GLU A 194 -5.87 13.19 4.96
C GLU A 194 -6.88 14.20 4.44
N GLN A 195 -6.54 15.49 4.45
CA GLN A 195 -7.42 16.54 3.96
C GLN A 195 -7.79 16.32 2.49
N LYS A 196 -6.82 16.04 1.62
CA LYS A 196 -7.07 15.75 0.20
C LYS A 196 -8.00 14.56 0.02
N MET A 197 -7.84 13.52 0.83
CA MET A 197 -8.70 12.35 0.79
C MET A 197 -10.11 12.64 1.31
N LYS A 198 -10.26 13.40 2.40
CA LYS A 198 -11.57 13.88 2.88
C LYS A 198 -12.31 14.66 1.80
N GLU A 199 -11.63 15.60 1.13
CA GLU A 199 -12.19 16.39 0.03
C GLU A 199 -12.62 15.50 -1.15
N ALA A 200 -11.81 14.52 -1.52
CA ALA A 200 -12.14 13.59 -2.59
C ALA A 200 -13.36 12.72 -2.26
N LEU A 201 -13.37 12.12 -1.07
CA LEU A 201 -14.40 11.17 -0.63
C LEU A 201 -15.74 11.87 -0.36
N ASN A 202 -15.72 13.09 0.18
CA ASN A 202 -16.93 13.89 0.38
C ASN A 202 -17.51 14.43 -0.94
N SER A 203 -16.77 14.32 -2.05
CA SER A 203 -17.25 14.76 -3.37
C SER A 203 -18.01 13.69 -4.15
N PHE A 204 -18.17 12.49 -3.59
CA PHE A 204 -18.94 11.42 -4.25
C PHE A 204 -20.40 11.81 -4.46
N THR A 205 -20.83 11.73 -5.71
CA THR A 205 -22.22 11.96 -6.14
C THR A 205 -22.98 10.66 -6.34
N ASP A 206 -22.28 9.54 -6.52
CA ASP A 206 -22.89 8.21 -6.60
C ASP A 206 -23.48 7.81 -5.24
N PRO A 207 -24.81 7.62 -5.13
CA PRO A 207 -25.44 7.28 -3.85
C PRO A 207 -24.91 6.00 -3.20
N GLU A 208 -24.42 5.03 -4.00
CA GLU A 208 -23.84 3.80 -3.46
C GLU A 208 -22.47 4.04 -2.81
N LEU A 209 -21.73 5.06 -3.25
CA LEU A 209 -20.40 5.37 -2.72
C LEU A 209 -20.43 6.38 -1.58
N GLN A 210 -21.50 7.15 -1.44
CA GLN A 210 -21.65 8.15 -0.38
C GLN A 210 -21.57 7.52 1.02
N GLY A 211 -20.89 8.24 1.92
CA GLY A 211 -20.52 7.72 3.22
C GLY A 211 -19.96 8.77 4.16
N LYS A 212 -19.31 8.29 5.22
CA LYS A 212 -18.72 9.13 6.26
C LYS A 212 -17.24 8.80 6.42
N TYR A 213 -16.44 9.84 6.56
CA TYR A 213 -15.04 9.74 6.97
C TYR A 213 -14.92 9.85 8.50
N TYR A 214 -14.08 9.01 9.08
CA TYR A 214 -13.77 8.96 10.50
C TYR A 214 -12.25 9.09 10.66
N SER A 215 -11.79 10.26 11.12
CA SER A 215 -10.40 10.44 11.52
C SER A 215 -10.13 9.59 12.75
N LEU A 216 -8.99 8.91 12.82
CA LEU A 216 -8.57 8.21 14.03
C LEU A 216 -8.27 9.21 15.16
N SER A 217 -7.68 10.35 14.83
CA SER A 217 -7.55 11.48 15.76
C SER A 217 -8.92 11.98 16.19
N GLY A 218 -9.24 11.81 17.47
CA GLY A 218 -10.53 12.24 18.04
C GLY A 218 -11.71 11.31 17.72
N MET A 219 -11.47 10.09 17.24
CA MET A 219 -12.52 9.08 17.07
C MET A 219 -13.21 8.78 18.41
N SER A 220 -14.54 8.77 18.43
CA SER A 220 -15.28 8.38 19.64
C SER A 220 -15.05 6.89 19.97
N GLU A 221 -15.06 6.52 21.26
CA GLU A 221 -14.93 5.12 21.67
C GLU A 221 -16.05 4.23 21.13
N SER A 222 -17.25 4.79 20.93
CA SER A 222 -18.37 4.08 20.29
C SER A 222 -18.09 3.79 18.81
N ASP A 223 -17.62 4.79 18.05
CA ASP A 223 -17.27 4.59 16.64
C ASP A 223 -16.12 3.59 16.51
N LYS A 224 -15.09 3.71 17.36
CA LYS A 224 -13.95 2.80 17.40
C LYS A 224 -14.38 1.36 17.67
N LYS A 225 -15.20 1.12 18.70
CA LYS A 225 -15.73 -0.22 19.01
C LYS A 225 -16.55 -0.78 17.86
N GLN A 226 -17.38 0.04 17.23
CA GLN A 226 -18.19 -0.39 16.08
C GLN A 226 -17.31 -0.77 14.89
N LEU A 227 -16.32 0.05 14.53
CA LEU A 227 -15.40 -0.22 13.42
C LEU A 227 -14.51 -1.45 13.66
N ILE A 228 -14.13 -1.71 14.91
CA ILE A 228 -13.44 -2.94 15.30
C ILE A 228 -14.37 -4.16 15.14
N LYS A 229 -15.60 -4.06 15.64
CA LYS A 229 -16.61 -5.13 15.55
C LYS A 229 -16.94 -5.47 14.09
N ASP A 230 -16.96 -4.47 13.21
CA ASP A 230 -17.20 -4.65 11.79
C ASP A 230 -15.96 -5.14 11.02
N HIS A 231 -14.83 -5.32 11.70
CA HIS A 231 -13.53 -5.69 11.11
C HIS A 231 -13.02 -4.68 10.07
N PHE A 232 -13.37 -3.40 10.23
CA PHE A 232 -13.00 -2.33 9.29
C PHE A 232 -11.78 -1.54 9.74
N LEU A 233 -11.58 -1.39 11.04
CA LEU A 233 -10.46 -0.63 11.58
C LEU A 233 -9.15 -1.42 11.39
N PHE A 234 -8.19 -0.80 10.73
CA PHE A 234 -6.81 -1.29 10.75
C PHE A 234 -6.19 -1.07 12.14
N LYS A 235 -5.34 -2.00 12.55
CA LYS A 235 -4.76 -2.00 13.90
C LYS A 235 -3.47 -1.19 13.92
N GLU A 236 -3.20 -0.54 15.05
CA GLU A 236 -1.86 -0.06 15.37
C GLU A 236 -0.96 -1.25 15.71
N GLY A 237 0.36 -1.10 15.55
CA GLY A 237 1.31 -1.98 16.20
C GLY A 237 1.80 -3.17 15.39
N ASP A 238 1.68 -3.13 14.05
CA ASP A 238 2.43 -4.05 13.21
C ASP A 238 3.93 -3.73 13.35
N ARG A 239 4.69 -4.68 13.92
CA ARG A 239 6.13 -4.50 14.20
C ARG A 239 6.98 -4.33 12.93
N PHE A 240 6.53 -4.84 11.78
CA PHE A 240 7.23 -4.66 10.52
C PHE A 240 7.06 -3.22 10.05
N LEU A 241 5.85 -2.67 10.13
CA LEU A 241 5.56 -1.27 9.84
C LEU A 241 6.24 -0.32 10.82
N GLN A 242 6.24 -0.63 12.12
CA GLN A 242 6.95 0.16 13.13
C GLN A 242 8.46 0.22 12.83
N ALA A 243 9.08 -0.93 12.56
CA ALA A 243 10.50 -0.98 12.22
C ALA A 243 10.81 -0.31 10.86
N ALA A 244 9.85 -0.26 9.94
CA ALA A 244 9.95 0.50 8.70
C ALA A 244 9.65 2.00 8.90
N LYS A 245 9.47 2.49 10.13
CA LYS A 245 9.06 3.88 10.45
C LYS A 245 7.72 4.28 9.81
N ALA A 246 6.84 3.32 9.53
CA ALA A 246 5.57 3.59 8.87
C ALA A 246 4.45 4.08 9.80
N CYS A 247 4.68 4.01 11.12
CA CYS A 247 3.72 4.40 12.15
C CYS A 247 4.10 5.71 12.87
N GLN A 248 4.98 6.54 12.28
CA GLN A 248 5.35 7.82 12.90
C GLN A 248 4.13 8.74 13.07
N TYR A 249 4.11 9.51 14.15
CA TYR A 249 3.04 10.45 14.51
C TYR A 249 1.66 9.82 14.68
N TRP A 250 1.57 8.52 14.93
CA TRP A 250 0.27 7.86 15.09
C TRP A 250 -0.58 8.48 16.23
N PRO A 251 -1.89 8.73 16.04
CA PRO A 251 -2.73 8.42 14.86
C PRO A 251 -2.93 9.60 13.89
N VAL A 252 -2.06 10.62 13.92
CA VAL A 252 -2.22 11.86 13.13
C VAL A 252 -2.35 11.56 11.64
N GLY A 253 -3.39 12.17 11.03
CA GLY A 253 -3.75 12.03 9.61
C GLY A 253 -4.22 10.64 9.19
N ARG A 254 -4.43 9.70 10.11
CA ARG A 254 -4.99 8.38 9.80
C ARG A 254 -6.50 8.43 9.91
N GLY A 255 -7.17 7.65 9.09
CA GLY A 255 -8.61 7.48 9.20
C GLY A 255 -9.17 6.48 8.23
N ILE A 256 -10.48 6.33 8.35
CA ILE A 256 -11.26 5.40 7.56
C ILE A 256 -12.50 6.09 7.02
N PHE A 257 -12.79 5.85 5.76
CA PHE A 257 -14.09 6.11 5.17
C PHE A 257 -14.80 4.81 4.91
N HIS A 258 -16.11 4.80 5.07
CA HIS A 258 -16.96 3.78 4.47
C HIS A 258 -18.26 4.39 3.96
N ASN A 259 -18.81 3.80 2.90
CA ASN A 259 -20.15 4.14 2.41
C ASN A 259 -21.23 3.74 3.43
N ASN A 260 -22.45 4.22 3.22
CA ASN A 260 -23.59 3.97 4.11
C ASN A 260 -23.89 2.46 4.27
N ALA A 261 -23.71 1.69 3.18
CA ALA A 261 -23.94 0.25 3.15
C ALA A 261 -22.76 -0.60 3.68
N LYS A 262 -21.63 0.03 4.03
CA LYS A 262 -20.40 -0.64 4.48
C LYS A 262 -19.84 -1.68 3.47
N THR A 263 -20.04 -1.41 2.18
CA THR A 263 -19.58 -2.23 1.04
C THR A 263 -18.45 -1.59 0.23
N PHE A 264 -18.12 -0.33 0.52
CA PHE A 264 -16.97 0.39 -0.02
C PHE A 264 -16.26 1.13 1.11
N LEU A 265 -14.96 0.90 1.26
CA LEU A 265 -14.14 1.43 2.34
C LEU A 265 -12.84 2.00 1.79
N VAL A 266 -12.32 3.03 2.46
CA VAL A 266 -11.02 3.61 2.15
C VAL A 266 -10.24 3.81 3.45
N TRP A 267 -9.10 3.15 3.58
CA TRP A 267 -8.13 3.46 4.64
C TRP A 267 -7.18 4.54 4.14
N VAL A 268 -6.90 5.50 5.01
CA VAL A 268 -5.99 6.61 4.73
C VAL A 268 -4.82 6.57 5.71
N ASN A 269 -3.60 6.64 5.15
CA ASN A 269 -2.32 6.73 5.85
C ASN A 269 -1.97 5.51 6.76
N GLU A 270 -2.32 4.30 6.32
CA GLU A 270 -1.89 3.06 6.99
C GLU A 270 -0.53 2.61 6.45
N GLU A 271 -0.43 1.47 5.76
CA GLU A 271 0.81 1.01 5.11
C GLU A 271 1.10 1.81 3.83
N ASP A 272 0.06 2.09 3.06
CA ASP A 272 0.07 2.96 1.89
C ASP A 272 -0.77 4.22 2.19
N HIS A 273 -0.66 5.27 1.37
CA HIS A 273 -1.44 6.49 1.59
C HIS A 273 -2.94 6.21 1.50
N VAL A 274 -3.34 5.33 0.58
CA VAL A 274 -4.74 4.99 0.34
C VAL A 274 -4.85 3.49 0.07
N ARG A 275 -5.75 2.82 0.78
CA ARG A 275 -6.19 1.45 0.47
C ARG A 275 -7.68 1.47 0.23
N ILE A 276 -8.08 1.25 -1.01
CA ILE A 276 -9.47 1.31 -1.48
C ILE A 276 -10.00 -0.12 -1.53
N ILE A 277 -11.17 -0.35 -0.96
CA ILE A 277 -11.73 -1.68 -0.71
C ILE A 277 -13.19 -1.67 -1.15
N SER A 278 -13.59 -2.70 -1.89
CA SER A 278 -14.98 -3.03 -2.13
C SER A 278 -15.24 -4.45 -1.65
N MET A 279 -16.35 -4.68 -0.96
CA MET A 279 -16.70 -6.00 -0.44
C MET A 279 -18.21 -6.17 -0.22
N GLN A 280 -18.68 -7.41 -0.20
CA GLN A 280 -20.03 -7.79 0.22
C GLN A 280 -20.11 -9.30 0.49
N GLN A 281 -21.23 -9.76 1.06
CA GLN A 281 -21.53 -11.19 1.19
C GLN A 281 -21.83 -11.81 -0.19
N GLY A 282 -21.60 -13.12 -0.32
CA GLY A 282 -21.80 -13.90 -1.54
C GLY A 282 -20.67 -13.77 -2.57
N GLY A 283 -20.89 -14.41 -3.74
CA GLY A 283 -19.91 -14.57 -4.82
C GLY A 283 -20.04 -13.61 -6.01
N ASP A 284 -20.72 -12.47 -5.85
CA ASP A 284 -20.91 -11.48 -6.94
C ASP A 284 -19.67 -10.61 -7.14
N VAL A 285 -18.69 -11.17 -7.86
CA VAL A 285 -17.42 -10.49 -8.19
C VAL A 285 -17.66 -9.26 -9.05
N LYS A 286 -18.63 -9.28 -9.98
CA LYS A 286 -18.95 -8.15 -10.86
C LYS A 286 -19.41 -6.94 -10.07
N ALA A 287 -20.34 -7.11 -9.13
CA ALA A 287 -20.83 -6.01 -8.31
C ALA A 287 -19.70 -5.39 -7.48
N VAL A 288 -18.90 -6.24 -6.83
CA VAL A 288 -17.76 -5.80 -6.01
C VAL A 288 -16.74 -5.03 -6.84
N PHE A 289 -16.35 -5.57 -8.00
CA PHE A 289 -15.34 -4.95 -8.85
C PHE A 289 -15.84 -3.66 -9.50
N SER A 290 -17.07 -3.65 -10.01
CA SER A 290 -17.69 -2.44 -10.58
C SER A 290 -17.75 -1.29 -9.58
N ARG A 291 -18.11 -1.56 -8.31
CA ARG A 291 -18.09 -0.57 -7.24
C ARG A 291 -16.69 -0.06 -6.94
N LEU A 292 -15.68 -0.95 -6.90
CA LEU A 292 -14.28 -0.55 -6.73
C LEU A 292 -13.83 0.41 -7.85
N ILE A 293 -14.11 0.06 -9.11
CA ILE A 293 -13.73 0.85 -10.29
C ILE A 293 -14.33 2.26 -10.22
N ARG A 294 -15.63 2.38 -9.92
CA ARG A 294 -16.28 3.69 -9.76
C ARG A 294 -15.62 4.50 -8.64
N GLY A 295 -15.38 3.90 -7.49
CA GLY A 295 -14.72 4.57 -6.36
C GLY A 295 -13.30 5.04 -6.67
N VAL A 296 -12.49 4.21 -7.33
CA VAL A 296 -11.13 4.59 -7.76
C VAL A 296 -11.20 5.77 -8.73
N LYS A 297 -12.01 5.68 -9.78
CA LYS A 297 -12.15 6.75 -10.79
C LYS A 297 -12.66 8.05 -10.21
N ASP A 298 -13.60 7.99 -9.26
CA ASP A 298 -14.12 9.19 -8.62
C ASP A 298 -13.07 9.88 -7.75
N ILE A 299 -12.24 9.11 -7.03
CA ILE A 299 -11.10 9.66 -6.28
C ILE A 299 -10.08 10.29 -7.24
N GLU A 300 -9.78 9.65 -8.37
CA GLU A 300 -8.81 10.13 -9.36
C GLU A 300 -9.22 11.47 -10.02
N LYS A 301 -10.50 11.85 -9.98
CA LYS A 301 -10.96 13.19 -10.41
C LYS A 301 -10.45 14.32 -9.52
N LYS A 302 -10.07 14.02 -8.27
CA LYS A 302 -9.64 15.00 -7.25
C LYS A 302 -8.18 14.84 -6.85
N VAL A 303 -7.64 13.62 -6.97
CA VAL A 303 -6.31 13.27 -6.49
C VAL A 303 -5.54 12.56 -7.60
N SER A 304 -4.28 12.93 -7.80
CA SER A 304 -3.38 12.21 -8.71
C SER A 304 -2.55 11.17 -7.95
N PHE A 305 -2.52 9.95 -8.46
CA PHE A 305 -1.69 8.89 -7.90
C PHE A 305 -0.33 8.77 -8.61
N ALA A 306 0.68 8.32 -7.87
CA ALA A 306 2.01 8.03 -8.36
C ALA A 306 1.98 6.70 -9.14
N LYS A 307 2.46 6.73 -10.38
CA LYS A 307 2.65 5.56 -11.24
C LYS A 307 4.06 5.62 -11.82
N ASP A 308 4.73 4.48 -11.84
CA ASP A 308 6.02 4.25 -12.48
C ASP A 308 5.82 3.56 -13.83
N ASP A 309 6.60 3.94 -14.83
CA ASP A 309 6.45 3.40 -16.19
C ASP A 309 6.71 1.89 -16.26
N ARG A 310 7.60 1.35 -15.43
CA ARG A 310 7.93 -0.07 -15.38
C ARG A 310 7.07 -0.82 -14.37
N LEU A 311 6.93 -0.26 -13.17
CA LEU A 311 6.35 -0.95 -12.01
C LEU A 311 4.84 -0.72 -11.86
N GLY A 312 4.24 0.19 -12.63
CA GLY A 312 2.82 0.55 -12.52
C GLY A 312 2.53 1.37 -11.27
N ASN A 313 1.45 1.08 -10.56
CA ASN A 313 1.15 1.76 -9.29
C ASN A 313 2.25 1.43 -8.26
N VAL A 314 2.83 2.46 -7.66
CA VAL A 314 3.90 2.31 -6.67
C VAL A 314 3.34 2.32 -5.25
N THR A 315 3.81 1.37 -4.45
CA THR A 315 3.38 1.14 -3.06
C THR A 315 4.58 1.09 -2.14
N PHE A 316 4.33 1.23 -0.84
CA PHE A 316 5.36 1.23 0.17
C PHE A 316 6.14 -0.10 0.23
N CYS A 317 5.41 -1.21 0.19
CA CYS A 317 5.97 -2.57 0.10
C CYS A 317 6.06 -3.03 -1.36
N PRO A 318 7.17 -3.68 -1.81
CA PRO A 318 7.30 -4.18 -3.18
C PRO A 318 6.29 -5.28 -3.54
N THR A 319 5.70 -5.97 -2.55
CA THR A 319 4.72 -7.04 -2.79
C THR A 319 3.37 -6.51 -3.30
N ASN A 320 3.13 -5.20 -3.18
CA ASN A 320 1.89 -4.54 -3.55
C ASN A 320 2.00 -3.71 -4.83
N LEU A 321 3.12 -3.79 -5.56
CA LEU A 321 3.34 -3.11 -6.84
C LEU A 321 2.42 -3.60 -7.98
N GLY A 322 2.43 -2.88 -9.11
CA GLY A 322 1.73 -3.24 -10.33
C GLY A 322 0.27 -2.81 -10.32
N THR A 323 -0.63 -3.79 -10.35
CA THR A 323 -2.08 -3.55 -10.21
C THR A 323 -2.44 -3.11 -8.80
N THR A 324 -1.64 -3.52 -7.80
CA THR A 324 -1.94 -3.49 -6.36
C THR A 324 -3.19 -4.30 -5.96
N ILE A 325 -3.81 -5.01 -6.92
CA ILE A 325 -5.08 -5.70 -6.72
C ILE A 325 -4.87 -6.94 -5.86
N ARG A 326 -5.67 -7.04 -4.82
CA ARG A 326 -5.95 -8.30 -4.16
C ARG A 326 -7.46 -8.53 -4.15
N ALA A 327 -7.90 -9.36 -5.08
CA ALA A 327 -9.24 -9.92 -5.14
C ALA A 327 -9.26 -11.22 -4.33
N SER A 328 -10.24 -11.38 -3.45
CA SER A 328 -10.35 -12.55 -2.59
C SER A 328 -11.78 -12.93 -2.25
N VAL A 329 -11.96 -14.19 -1.87
CA VAL A 329 -13.22 -14.73 -1.34
C VAL A 329 -12.97 -15.43 -0.01
N HIS A 330 -13.90 -15.30 0.92
CA HIS A 330 -14.03 -16.25 2.01
C HIS A 330 -14.89 -17.41 1.54
N ILE A 331 -14.34 -18.62 1.52
CA ILE A 331 -14.98 -19.79 0.92
C ILE A 331 -14.79 -21.04 1.79
N LYS A 332 -15.81 -21.90 1.79
CA LYS A 332 -15.80 -23.22 2.43
C LYS A 332 -15.78 -24.33 1.39
N LEU A 333 -14.76 -25.18 1.41
CA LEU A 333 -14.57 -26.30 0.47
C LEU A 333 -14.31 -27.60 1.26
N PRO A 334 -15.33 -28.14 1.95
CA PRO A 334 -15.14 -29.14 3.00
C PRO A 334 -14.51 -30.46 2.53
N LYS A 335 -14.62 -30.82 1.25
CA LYS A 335 -13.99 -32.02 0.69
C LYS A 335 -12.60 -31.73 0.13
N LEU A 336 -12.45 -30.62 -0.60
CA LEU A 336 -11.20 -30.29 -1.27
C LEU A 336 -10.13 -29.82 -0.29
N SER A 337 -10.51 -29.08 0.76
CA SER A 337 -9.57 -28.52 1.72
C SER A 337 -8.94 -29.55 2.66
N THR A 338 -9.50 -30.77 2.74
CA THR A 338 -8.94 -31.86 3.56
C THR A 338 -7.85 -32.63 2.84
N LYS A 339 -7.68 -32.40 1.53
CA LYS A 339 -6.61 -33.05 0.75
C LYS A 339 -5.27 -32.41 1.07
N SER A 340 -4.23 -33.24 1.18
CA SER A 340 -2.87 -32.80 1.49
C SER A 340 -2.27 -31.87 0.43
N ASP A 341 -2.74 -31.95 -0.82
CA ASP A 341 -2.30 -31.16 -1.96
C ASP A 341 -3.13 -29.88 -2.17
N PHE A 342 -4.08 -29.53 -1.29
CA PHE A 342 -4.99 -28.39 -1.48
C PHE A 342 -4.27 -27.06 -1.77
N LYS A 343 -3.22 -26.75 -1.00
CA LYS A 343 -2.42 -25.53 -1.20
C LYS A 343 -1.68 -25.55 -2.54
N GLU A 344 -1.16 -26.71 -2.95
CA GLU A 344 -0.50 -26.88 -4.25
C GLU A 344 -1.47 -26.72 -5.42
N VAL A 345 -2.69 -27.26 -5.30
CA VAL A 345 -3.77 -27.07 -6.28
C VAL A 345 -4.10 -25.58 -6.43
N CYS A 346 -4.24 -24.85 -5.32
CA CYS A 346 -4.48 -23.40 -5.36
C CYS A 346 -3.31 -22.65 -6.03
N GLU A 347 -2.07 -23.02 -5.72
CA GLU A 347 -0.89 -22.39 -6.29
C GLU A 347 -0.78 -22.60 -7.81
N LYS A 348 -1.11 -23.80 -8.31
CA LYS A 348 -1.21 -24.10 -9.76
C LYS A 348 -2.25 -23.25 -10.48
N LEU A 349 -3.23 -22.72 -9.74
CA LEU A 349 -4.26 -21.79 -10.24
C LEU A 349 -3.88 -20.32 -10.03
N ASN A 350 -2.62 -20.02 -9.68
CA ASN A 350 -2.14 -18.68 -9.31
C ASN A 350 -2.88 -18.07 -8.12
N LEU A 351 -3.39 -18.90 -7.20
CA LEU A 351 -4.07 -18.46 -6.00
C LEU A 351 -3.16 -18.58 -4.77
N GLN A 352 -3.42 -17.74 -3.78
CA GLN A 352 -2.84 -17.81 -2.44
C GLN A 352 -3.95 -18.10 -1.43
N VAL A 353 -3.68 -19.07 -0.54
CA VAL A 353 -4.56 -19.45 0.58
C VAL A 353 -4.06 -18.79 1.86
N ARG A 354 -4.96 -18.15 2.62
CA ARG A 354 -4.74 -17.60 3.96
C ARG A 354 -5.88 -18.01 4.89
N GLY A 355 -5.68 -17.90 6.20
CA GLY A 355 -6.79 -17.96 7.15
C GLY A 355 -7.64 -16.69 7.13
N ILE A 356 -8.76 -16.71 7.87
CA ILE A 356 -9.80 -15.68 7.78
C ILE A 356 -9.40 -14.30 8.35
N HIS A 357 -8.33 -14.24 9.14
CA HIS A 357 -7.84 -13.00 9.76
C HIS A 357 -6.60 -12.42 9.07
N GLY A 358 -6.13 -13.00 7.96
CA GLY A 358 -5.07 -12.43 7.11
C GLY A 358 -3.81 -13.30 6.94
N GLU A 359 -2.68 -12.65 6.62
CA GLU A 359 -1.43 -13.24 6.09
C GLU A 359 -0.78 -14.33 6.96
N HIS A 360 -1.15 -14.40 8.24
CA HIS A 360 -0.55 -15.31 9.23
C HIS A 360 -1.58 -15.97 10.15
N SER A 361 -2.85 -16.00 9.75
CA SER A 361 -3.89 -16.68 10.54
C SER A 361 -4.19 -18.07 10.01
N GLU A 362 -4.57 -18.97 10.92
CA GLU A 362 -5.12 -20.28 10.58
C GLU A 362 -6.56 -20.17 10.06
N SER A 363 -7.03 -21.21 9.36
CA SER A 363 -8.44 -21.32 8.98
C SER A 363 -9.30 -21.64 10.20
N GLU A 364 -10.39 -20.92 10.40
CA GLU A 364 -11.39 -21.24 11.42
C GLU A 364 -12.65 -21.81 10.74
N GLY A 365 -13.19 -22.91 11.27
CA GLY A 365 -14.43 -23.51 10.76
C GLY A 365 -14.36 -24.06 9.32
N GLY A 366 -13.15 -24.30 8.79
CA GLY A 366 -12.93 -24.72 7.40
C GLY A 366 -13.16 -23.61 6.37
N ILE A 367 -13.12 -22.35 6.80
CA ILE A 367 -13.22 -21.17 5.93
C ILE A 367 -11.82 -20.69 5.58
N TYR A 368 -11.58 -20.44 4.30
CA TYR A 368 -10.31 -19.97 3.77
C TYR A 368 -10.47 -18.63 3.07
N ASP A 369 -9.48 -17.75 3.19
CA ASP A 369 -9.33 -16.56 2.36
C ASP A 369 -8.47 -16.92 1.14
N ILE A 370 -9.14 -17.08 -0.01
CA ILE A 370 -8.50 -17.44 -1.28
C ILE A 370 -8.43 -16.21 -2.18
N SER A 371 -7.24 -15.88 -2.68
CA SER A 371 -6.98 -14.65 -3.43
C SER A 371 -6.03 -14.85 -4.61
N ASN A 372 -6.02 -13.93 -5.57
CA ASN A 372 -4.97 -13.90 -6.60
C ASN A 372 -3.59 -13.72 -5.96
N LYS A 373 -2.62 -14.53 -6.37
CA LYS A 373 -1.22 -14.44 -5.91
C LYS A 373 -0.48 -13.32 -6.65
N ARG A 374 -0.66 -13.22 -7.96
CA ARG A 374 0.06 -12.28 -8.82
C ARG A 374 -0.55 -10.88 -8.75
N ARG A 375 0.32 -9.85 -8.76
CA ARG A 375 -0.07 -8.43 -8.85
C ARG A 375 0.64 -7.66 -9.95
N MET A 376 1.71 -8.21 -10.50
CA MET A 376 2.53 -7.61 -11.57
C MET A 376 2.57 -8.49 -12.83
N GLY A 377 2.79 -7.85 -13.97
CA GLY A 377 2.83 -8.50 -15.30
C GLY A 377 1.44 -8.89 -15.83
N LEU A 378 0.39 -8.26 -15.31
CA LEU A 378 -1.01 -8.42 -15.71
C LEU A 378 -1.78 -7.15 -15.35
N THR A 379 -2.91 -6.92 -16.01
CA THR A 379 -3.85 -5.82 -15.76
C THR A 379 -4.72 -6.08 -14.53
N GLU A 380 -5.40 -5.05 -14.03
CA GLU A 380 -6.34 -5.17 -12.91
C GLU A 380 -7.47 -6.15 -13.23
N PHE A 381 -7.99 -6.10 -14.46
CA PHE A 381 -8.98 -7.07 -14.95
C PHE A 381 -8.46 -8.50 -14.89
N GLU A 382 -7.25 -8.75 -15.42
CA GLU A 382 -6.64 -10.08 -15.41
C GLU A 382 -6.36 -10.58 -13.99
N ALA A 383 -5.95 -9.72 -13.07
CA ALA A 383 -5.74 -10.09 -11.66
C ALA A 383 -7.03 -10.53 -10.98
N VAL A 384 -8.14 -9.83 -11.21
CA VAL A 384 -9.47 -10.25 -10.73
C VAL A 384 -9.91 -11.54 -11.42
N LYS A 385 -9.62 -11.67 -12.72
CA LYS A 385 -9.97 -12.86 -13.51
C LYS A 385 -9.23 -14.12 -13.06
N GLU A 386 -7.95 -14.02 -12.68
CA GLU A 386 -7.20 -15.15 -12.10
C GLU A 386 -7.87 -15.67 -10.83
N MET A 387 -8.28 -14.76 -9.93
CA MET A 387 -9.05 -15.15 -8.74
C MET A 387 -10.39 -15.80 -9.14
N TYR A 388 -11.13 -15.17 -10.05
CA TYR A 388 -12.43 -15.63 -10.51
C TYR A 388 -12.39 -17.04 -11.09
N ASP A 389 -11.54 -17.26 -12.10
CA ASP A 389 -11.41 -18.54 -12.79
C ASP A 389 -10.92 -19.63 -11.85
N GLY A 390 -9.95 -19.29 -10.98
CA GLY A 390 -9.39 -20.20 -10.00
C GLY A 390 -10.45 -20.65 -8.99
N VAL A 391 -11.21 -19.72 -8.40
CA VAL A 391 -12.29 -20.05 -7.46
C VAL A 391 -13.39 -20.85 -8.13
N LYS A 392 -13.79 -20.49 -9.37
CA LYS A 392 -14.75 -21.27 -10.17
C LYS A 392 -14.29 -22.72 -10.34
N LYS A 393 -12.99 -22.92 -10.61
CA LYS A 393 -12.41 -24.26 -10.74
C LYS A 393 -12.39 -25.02 -9.41
N LEU A 394 -12.08 -24.36 -8.30
CA LEU A 394 -12.11 -24.98 -6.97
C LEU A 394 -13.52 -25.44 -6.57
N ILE A 395 -14.55 -24.63 -6.84
CA ILE A 395 -15.96 -25.01 -6.60
C ILE A 395 -16.33 -26.23 -7.45
N TYR A 396 -15.97 -26.24 -8.74
CA TYR A 396 -16.18 -27.41 -9.60
C TYR A 396 -15.49 -28.67 -9.04
N MET A 397 -14.27 -28.55 -8.53
CA MET A 397 -13.53 -29.68 -7.94
C MET A 397 -14.18 -30.16 -6.63
N GLU A 398 -14.70 -29.26 -5.81
CA GLU A 398 -15.44 -29.57 -4.58
C GLU A 398 -16.76 -30.31 -4.87
N GLU A 399 -17.46 -29.94 -5.95
CA GLU A 399 -18.69 -30.62 -6.38
C GLU A 399 -18.46 -32.02 -6.93
N LYS A 400 -17.25 -32.30 -7.43
CA LYS A 400 -16.85 -33.60 -8.01
C LYS A 400 -16.08 -34.51 -7.06
N ALA A 401 -15.51 -33.96 -5.99
CA ALA A 401 -14.97 -34.72 -4.87
C ALA A 401 -16.09 -35.39 -4.09
#